data_AF-A0A336LXL9-F1
#
_entry.id   AF-A0A336LXL9-F1
#
_cell.length_a   1.000
_cell.length_b   1.000
_cell.length_c   1.000
_cell.angle_alpha   90.00
_cell.angle_beta   90.00
_cell.angle_gamma   90.00
#
_symmetry.space_group_name_H-M   'P 1'
#
loop_
_entity.id
_entity.type
_entity.pdbx_description
1 polymer ?
#
loop_
_entity_poly.entity_id
_entity_poly.type
_entity_poly.pdbx_seq_one_letter_code
_entity_poly.pdbx_strand_id
1 'polypeptide(L)'
;MTNTVVEFSIPFPDKRTAEIVYDVIRIDPEPKRNQVDKIINLEENILKVKVTSKQPKVARVVVNSIFEAIILSTETINQFGPITSGSYDHY
;
A
#
# COMPACT_ATOMS: atom_id res chain seq x y z
N MET A 1 3.27 26.99 6.25
CA MET A 1 3.36 26.08 5.08
C MET A 1 2.26 25.04 5.23
N THR A 2 1.44 24.83 4.20
CA THR A 2 0.33 23.87 4.24
C THR A 2 0.81 22.51 3.76
N ASN A 3 0.61 21.47 4.54
CA ASN A 3 0.91 20.10 4.11
C ASN A 3 -0.14 19.62 3.11
N THR A 4 0.30 18.87 2.12
CA THR A 4 -0.58 18.09 1.22
C THR A 4 -0.86 16.75 1.88
N VAL A 5 -2.15 16.41 2.02
CA VAL A 5 -2.61 15.14 2.58
C VAL A 5 -3.44 14.42 1.53
N VAL A 6 -3.12 13.15 1.27
CA VAL A 6 -3.87 12.26 0.40
C VAL A 6 -4.27 11.04 1.21
N GLU A 7 -5.57 10.73 1.23
CA GLU A 7 -6.14 9.60 1.94
C GLU A 7 -7.00 8.79 0.98
N PHE A 8 -6.83 7.47 0.97
CA PHE A 8 -7.66 6.57 0.18
C PHE A 8 -7.83 5.22 0.88
N SER A 9 -8.88 4.52 0.48
CA SER A 9 -9.21 3.18 0.97
C SER A 9 -9.56 2.27 -0.20
N ILE A 10 -8.99 1.07 -0.21
CA ILE A 10 -9.16 0.11 -1.30
C ILE A 10 -9.69 -1.20 -0.71
N PRO A 11 -10.93 -1.59 -1.05
CA PRO A 11 -11.45 -2.90 -0.69
C PRO A 11 -10.86 -3.98 -1.61
N PHE A 12 -10.44 -5.09 -1.02
CA PHE A 12 -10.01 -6.29 -1.72
C PHE A 12 -11.11 -7.37 -1.67
N PRO A 13 -11.12 -8.34 -2.61
CA PRO A 13 -12.15 -9.39 -2.66
C PRO A 13 -12.24 -10.21 -1.37
N ASP A 14 -11.11 -10.41 -0.69
CA ASP A 14 -11.00 -11.17 0.55
C ASP A 14 -9.86 -10.65 1.42
N LYS A 15 -9.89 -11.02 2.70
CA LYS A 15 -8.90 -10.62 3.71
C LYS A 15 -7.49 -11.07 3.33
N ARG A 16 -7.33 -12.27 2.79
CA ARG A 16 -6.01 -12.87 2.53
C ARG A 16 -5.31 -12.15 1.38
N THR A 17 -6.04 -11.80 0.32
CA THR A 17 -5.54 -10.93 -0.76
C THR A 17 -5.09 -9.59 -0.20
N ALA A 18 -5.87 -8.98 0.69
CA ALA A 18 -5.54 -7.70 1.31
C ALA A 18 -4.27 -7.77 2.17
N GLU A 19 -4.09 -8.84 2.95
CA GLU A 19 -2.88 -9.11 3.76
C GLU A 19 -1.63 -9.22 2.89
N ILE A 20 -1.70 -10.00 1.80
CA ILE A 20 -0.56 -10.17 0.88
C ILE A 20 -0.16 -8.83 0.27
N VAL A 21 -1.14 -8.06 -0.24
CA VAL A 21 -0.85 -6.75 -0.83
C VAL A 21 -0.31 -5.78 0.21
N TYR A 22 -0.86 -5.78 1.43
CA TYR A 22 -0.38 -4.98 2.55
C TYR A 22 1.09 -5.30 2.89
N ASP A 23 1.45 -6.57 2.92
CA ASP A 23 2.82 -7.02 3.18
C ASP A 23 3.80 -6.52 2.12
N VAL A 24 3.42 -6.54 0.84
CA VAL A 24 4.28 -6.02 -0.24
C VAL A 24 4.53 -4.52 -0.09
N ILE A 25 3.51 -3.72 0.20
CA ILE A 25 3.61 -2.25 0.20
C ILE A 25 4.16 -1.65 1.50
N ARG A 26 4.04 -2.35 2.64
CA ARG A 26 4.49 -1.84 3.95
C ARG A 26 6.00 -1.92 4.13
N ILE A 27 6.65 -2.84 3.42
CA ILE A 27 8.06 -3.19 3.61
C ILE A 27 9.00 -2.10 3.08
N ASP A 28 8.54 -1.19 2.22
CA ASP A 28 9.43 -0.19 1.61
C ASP A 28 9.49 1.13 2.43
N PRO A 29 10.56 1.37 3.21
CA PRO A 29 10.76 2.64 3.89
C PRO A 29 11.17 3.72 2.89
N GLU A 30 10.41 4.82 2.87
CA GLU A 30 10.76 5.95 2.04
C GLU A 30 12.11 6.54 2.48
N PRO A 31 13.04 6.88 1.56
CA PRO A 31 14.27 7.55 1.94
C PRO A 31 13.97 8.85 2.70
N LYS A 32 14.57 9.00 3.89
CA LYS A 32 14.35 10.11 4.85
C LYS A 32 14.44 11.53 4.24
N ARG A 33 15.04 11.67 3.07
CA ARG A 33 15.19 12.94 2.35
C ARG A 33 13.87 13.45 1.73
N ASN A 34 12.85 12.61 1.58
CA ASN A 34 11.64 12.95 0.84
C ASN A 34 10.59 13.75 1.64
N GLN A 35 10.79 14.00 2.95
CA GLN A 35 9.86 14.80 3.78
C GLN A 35 8.39 14.38 3.61
N VAL A 36 8.15 13.07 3.59
CA VAL A 36 6.84 12.46 3.40
C VAL A 36 6.62 11.42 4.49
N ASP A 37 5.45 11.49 5.10
CA ASP A 37 4.96 10.54 6.09
C ASP A 37 3.90 9.66 5.43
N LYS A 38 4.07 8.34 5.55
CA LYS A 38 3.18 7.32 4.96
C LYS A 38 2.65 6.45 6.10
N ILE A 39 1.34 6.38 6.25
CA ILE A 39 0.66 5.47 7.18
C ILE A 39 -0.15 4.50 6.33
N ILE A 40 0.11 3.20 6.50
CA ILE A 40 -0.60 2.12 5.80
C ILE A 40 -1.14 1.19 6.88
N ASN A 41 -2.46 1.04 6.91
CA ASN A 41 -3.17 0.15 7.80
C ASN A 41 -4.03 -0.82 6.99
N LEU A 42 -4.22 -2.02 7.52
CA LEU A 42 -5.17 -2.99 6.99
C LEU A 42 -6.27 -3.23 8.02
N GLU A 43 -7.52 -3.04 7.61
CA GLU A 43 -8.71 -3.34 8.41
C GLU A 43 -9.55 -4.36 7.66
N GLU A 44 -9.53 -5.61 8.13
CA GLU A 44 -10.12 -6.76 7.43
C GLU A 44 -9.60 -6.87 5.98
N ASN A 45 -10.46 -6.64 4.98
CA ASN A 45 -10.12 -6.63 3.56
C ASN A 45 -9.95 -5.21 2.98
N ILE A 46 -9.87 -4.18 3.82
CA ILE A 46 -9.77 -2.78 3.40
C ILE A 46 -8.39 -2.24 3.73
N LEU A 47 -7.64 -1.91 2.68
CA LEU A 47 -6.36 -1.22 2.82
C LEU A 47 -6.59 0.28 2.94
N LYS A 48 -6.11 0.89 4.02
CA LYS A 48 -6.19 2.33 4.28
C LYS A 48 -4.82 2.95 4.19
N VAL A 49 -4.69 3.99 3.36
CA VAL A 49 -3.42 4.68 3.13
C VAL A 49 -3.60 6.17 3.38
N LYS A 50 -2.67 6.74 4.13
CA LYS A 50 -2.52 8.18 4.32
C LYS A 50 -1.10 8.61 3.97
N VAL A 51 -0.98 9.54 3.04
CA VAL A 51 0.29 10.16 2.63
C VAL A 51 0.23 11.64 2.99
N THR A 52 1.19 12.09 3.80
CA THR A 52 1.35 13.50 4.17
C THR A 52 2.69 14.00 3.65
N SER A 53 2.70 15.09 2.88
CA SER A 53 3.93 15.68 2.34
C SER A 53 3.92 17.19 2.42
N LYS A 54 5.11 17.78 2.54
CA LYS A 54 5.30 19.23 2.43
C LYS A 54 5.21 19.75 0.99
N GLN A 55 5.30 18.88 -0.02
CA GLN A 55 5.26 19.25 -1.43
C GLN A 55 4.26 18.38 -2.20
N PRO A 56 3.30 18.96 -2.94
CA PRO A 56 2.34 18.20 -3.74
C PRO A 56 3.01 17.25 -4.75
N LYS A 57 4.14 17.66 -5.34
CA LYS A 57 4.90 16.83 -6.28
C LYS A 57 5.38 15.53 -5.64
N VAL A 58 5.84 15.58 -4.39
CA VAL A 58 6.30 14.40 -3.67
C VAL A 58 5.12 13.49 -3.31
N ALA A 59 4.01 14.06 -2.81
CA ALA A 59 2.80 13.29 -2.56
C ALA A 59 2.34 12.52 -3.82
N ARG A 60 2.35 13.17 -4.99
CA ARG A 60 2.00 12.52 -6.26
C ARG A 60 2.92 11.34 -6.60
N VAL A 61 4.23 11.50 -6.44
CA VAL A 61 5.20 10.43 -6.73
C VAL A 61 4.97 9.23 -5.82
N VAL A 62 4.82 9.46 -4.51
CA VAL A 62 4.59 8.39 -3.53
C VAL A 62 3.26 7.69 -3.77
N VAL A 63 2.18 8.44 -4.01
CA VAL A 63 0.86 7.86 -4.29
C VAL A 63 0.89 7.01 -5.56
N ASN A 64 1.55 7.47 -6.63
CA ASN A 64 1.70 6.68 -7.85
C ASN A 64 2.48 5.38 -7.60
N SER A 65 3.60 5.43 -6.89
CA SER A 65 4.38 4.24 -6.55
C SER A 65 3.58 3.22 -5.74
N ILE A 66 2.74 3.68 -4.81
CA ILE A 66 1.84 2.79 -4.05
C ILE A 66 0.82 2.12 -4.99
N PHE A 67 0.21 2.87 -5.91
CA PHE A 67 -0.74 2.29 -6.87
C PHE A 67 -0.05 1.31 -7.83
N GLU A 68 1.15 1.61 -8.32
CA GLU A 68 1.94 0.71 -9.16
C GLU A 68 2.22 -0.62 -8.43
N ALA A 69 2.62 -0.56 -7.16
CA ALA A 69 2.85 -1.76 -6.34
C ALA A 69 1.56 -2.56 -6.10
N ILE A 70 0.43 -1.89 -5.85
CA ILE A 70 -0.88 -2.53 -5.68
C ILE A 70 -1.30 -3.22 -6.99
N ILE A 71 -1.23 -2.52 -8.11
CA ILE A 71 -1.59 -3.07 -9.44
C ILE A 71 -0.74 -4.31 -9.72
N LEU A 72 0.59 -4.19 -9.63
CA LEU A 72 1.50 -5.31 -9.85
C LEU A 72 1.19 -6.51 -8.95
N SER A 73 0.94 -6.26 -7.67
CA SER A 73 0.61 -7.32 -6.71
C SER A 73 -0.71 -8.02 -7.08
N THR A 74 -1.73 -7.24 -7.44
CA THR A 74 -3.03 -7.80 -7.85
C THR A 74 -2.95 -8.56 -9.18
N GLU A 75 -2.21 -8.05 -10.16
CA GLU A 75 -1.95 -8.75 -11.43
C GLU A 75 -1.20 -10.06 -11.19
N THR A 76 -0.21 -10.06 -10.31
CA THR A 76 0.55 -11.26 -9.91
C THR A 76 -0.37 -12.29 -9.27
N ILE A 77 -1.23 -11.89 -8.32
CA ILE A 77 -2.21 -12.79 -7.69
C ILE A 77 -3.19 -13.35 -8.72
N ASN A 78 -3.66 -12.53 -9.67
CA ASN A 78 -4.56 -12.97 -10.72
C ASN A 78 -3.89 -13.95 -11.69
N GLN A 79 -2.62 -13.73 -12.02
CA GLN A 79 -1.88 -14.55 -12.99
C GLN A 79 -1.39 -15.88 -12.39
N PHE A 80 -1.01 -15.90 -11.11
CA PHE A 80 -0.37 -17.06 -10.47
C PHE A 80 -1.18 -17.64 -9.29
N GLY A 81 -2.39 -17.14 -9.04
CA GLY A 81 -3.31 -17.68 -8.04
C GLY A 81 -3.93 -19.04 -8.44
N PRO A 82 -4.75 -19.66 -7.57
CA PRO A 82 -5.35 -19.10 -6.35
C PRO A 82 -4.42 -19.14 -5.13
N ILE A 83 -4.66 -18.27 -4.16
CA ILE A 83 -3.91 -18.25 -2.90
C ILE A 83 -4.20 -19.54 -2.13
N THR A 84 -3.21 -20.43 -2.04
CA THR A 84 -3.36 -21.73 -1.37
C THR A 84 -3.00 -21.71 0.11
N SER A 85 -2.32 -20.65 0.59
CA SER A 85 -1.93 -20.49 1.99
C SER A 85 -2.97 -19.73 2.81
N GLY A 86 -3.47 -20.34 3.88
CA GLY A 86 -4.42 -19.71 4.81
C GLY A 86 -3.78 -18.69 5.76
N SER A 87 -2.48 -18.81 6.04
CA SER A 87 -1.67 -17.86 6.81
C SER A 87 -0.26 -17.80 6.22
N TYR A 88 0.47 -16.72 6.51
CA TYR A 88 1.91 -16.62 6.25
C TYR A 88 2.63 -16.40 7.59
N ASP A 89 3.08 -17.48 8.20
CA ASP A 89 3.86 -17.45 9.43
C ASP A 89 5.33 -17.45 9.06
N HIS A 90 5.91 -16.29 8.83
CA HIS A 90 7.34 -16.18 8.54
C HIS A 90 8.02 -15.09 9.35
N TYR A 91 7.67 -14.94 10.63
CA TYR A 91 8.44 -14.29 11.70
C TYR A 91 8.05 -14.86 13.05
#